data_AF-A0A2U1AI19-F1
#
_entry.id   AF-A0A2U1AI19-F1
#
_cell.length_a   1.000
_cell.length_b   1.000
_cell.length_c   1.000
_cell.angle_alpha   90.00
_cell.angle_beta   90.00
_cell.angle_gamma   90.00
#
_symmetry.space_group_name_H-M   'P 1'
#
loop_
_entity.id
_entity.type
_entity.pdbx_description
1 polymer ?
#
loop_
_entity_poly.entity_id
_entity_poly.type
_entity_poly.pdbx_seq_one_letter_code
_entity_poly.pdbx_strand_id
1 'polypeptide(L)'
;MKWRVSAPAVFLGVTLWAVGGYVVFSGISWLFALGVPVWKMAGWCGGVVPQLLFWSGCGLTFLLLYLILAFYQRFCGKSNVFLIRWCVWLLTPLFLLVALLPGKVETAAGSSILFLGLILPLAATESFDRKNIALIIGNFLCWLSGGVILYCIWDFIIQTGGFQEMCLHGPDEPDVFHWFGIQRFWPIYGYGWSLFGLAGLLFPAGGYFLTAVLWAKLDQVEVRCMFGRGIWMLWSAAFGCWLFSAGMMLYAEKGEAQARQALELRFGRPPTAASLKTGFYRGRQPDPGYWKQIKAMEKRISAELEWGFGRSARPETLPTEKKERLRKIFSSSDWTRWEQTFAGAIPLEKLEFRKAEVGAEYNDLGTLYTYSRLAFLRIQSAAEEGKAQEALYSCETMRNVCRHLENVAGPAYGNAWITCGQHRLDAMELLLKSGLCPAEQLRRWAVELRKMETLITVMEERQLFAEAVIALDLFDMFTGEGGMISGAAGEYRPLPYRTLKFFLPQLWWYLTVDRTMMLQLYNVSDLREVSAERVRGGTYVYSGMSLTPGETVKERFLRLAARCRAVRELTAAELPPFSGR
;
A
#
# COMPACT_ATOMS: atom_id res chain seq x y z
N MET A 1 5.05 9.20 -58.30
CA MET A 1 4.35 10.11 -57.37
C MET A 1 5.09 10.08 -56.03
N LYS A 2 5.82 11.15 -55.65
CA LYS A 2 6.44 11.22 -54.31
C LYS A 2 5.35 11.64 -53.31
N TRP A 3 4.93 10.73 -52.44
CA TRP A 3 4.08 11.03 -51.28
C TRP A 3 4.77 12.12 -50.45
N ARG A 4 4.23 13.35 -50.44
CA ARG A 4 4.68 14.41 -49.54
C ARG A 4 3.64 14.53 -48.43
N VAL A 5 3.99 14.08 -47.23
CA VAL A 5 3.21 14.34 -46.01
C VAL A 5 3.04 15.86 -45.88
N SER A 6 1.85 16.39 -45.57
CA SER A 6 1.56 17.83 -45.40
C SER A 6 1.92 18.35 -43.99
N ALA A 7 2.15 19.65 -43.76
CA ALA A 7 2.42 20.16 -42.40
C ALA A 7 1.24 19.91 -41.43
N PRO A 8 -0.04 20.04 -41.86
CA PRO A 8 -1.18 19.61 -41.05
C PRO A 8 -1.17 18.11 -40.70
N ALA A 9 -0.66 17.24 -41.57
CA ALA A 9 -0.54 15.81 -41.28
C ALA A 9 0.54 15.51 -40.22
N VAL A 10 1.66 16.25 -40.23
CA VAL A 10 2.68 16.16 -39.18
C VAL A 10 2.13 16.68 -37.85
N PHE A 11 1.43 17.82 -37.87
CA PHE A 11 0.82 18.40 -36.67
C PHE A 11 -0.32 17.53 -36.10
N LEU A 12 -1.07 16.82 -36.95
CA LEU A 12 -2.00 15.78 -36.52
C LEU A 12 -1.28 14.65 -35.76
N GLY A 13 -0.10 14.22 -36.22
CA GLY A 13 0.72 13.25 -35.49
C GLY A 13 1.15 13.76 -34.10
N VAL A 14 1.52 15.04 -33.98
CA VAL A 14 1.85 15.67 -32.67
C VAL A 14 0.63 15.67 -31.75
N THR A 15 -0.56 15.92 -32.33
CA THR A 15 -1.83 15.85 -31.60
C THR A 15 -2.15 14.42 -31.16
N LEU A 16 -1.94 13.42 -32.01
CA LEU A 16 -2.10 12.01 -31.66
C LEU A 16 -1.16 11.61 -30.52
N TRP A 17 0.10 12.06 -30.55
CA TRP A 17 1.04 11.83 -29.46
C TRP A 17 0.57 12.48 -28.15
N ALA A 18 0.20 13.77 -28.18
CA ALA A 18 -0.20 14.48 -26.97
C ALA A 18 -1.55 14.01 -26.38
N VAL A 19 -2.54 13.73 -27.24
CA VAL A 19 -3.94 13.51 -26.84
C VAL A 19 -4.35 12.04 -26.96
N GLY A 20 -3.84 11.33 -27.97
CA GLY A 20 -4.16 9.92 -28.19
C GLY A 20 -3.67 9.02 -27.05
N GLY A 21 -2.51 9.33 -26.46
CA GLY A 21 -2.02 8.65 -25.26
C GLY A 21 -3.00 8.76 -24.08
N TYR A 22 -3.60 9.94 -23.88
CA TYR A 22 -4.62 10.16 -22.84
C TYR A 22 -5.90 9.35 -23.08
N VAL A 23 -6.36 9.26 -24.33
CA VAL A 23 -7.55 8.47 -24.70
C VAL A 23 -7.31 6.97 -24.47
N VAL A 24 -6.15 6.46 -24.88
CA VAL A 24 -5.76 5.05 -24.64
C VAL A 24 -5.66 4.77 -23.15
N PHE A 25 -4.96 5.64 -22.40
CA PHE A 25 -4.86 5.52 -20.95
C PHE A 25 -6.23 5.50 -20.27
N SER A 26 -7.14 6.39 -20.69
CA SER A 26 -8.52 6.42 -20.18
C SER A 26 -9.25 5.10 -20.44
N GLY A 27 -9.17 4.57 -21.66
CA GLY A 27 -9.78 3.28 -21.99
C GLY A 27 -9.24 2.12 -21.14
N ILE A 28 -7.93 2.07 -20.91
CA ILE A 28 -7.34 1.03 -20.05
C ILE A 28 -7.79 1.23 -18.59
N SER A 29 -7.75 2.46 -18.06
CA SER A 29 -8.24 2.75 -16.70
C SER A 29 -9.70 2.35 -16.51
N TRP A 30 -10.55 2.54 -17.52
CA TRP A 30 -11.95 2.10 -17.48
C TRP A 30 -12.08 0.59 -17.40
N LEU A 31 -11.27 -0.16 -18.17
CA LEU A 31 -11.25 -1.63 -18.09
C LEU A 31 -10.89 -2.11 -16.68
N PHE A 32 -9.91 -1.47 -16.03
CA PHE A 32 -9.57 -1.77 -14.63
C PHE A 32 -10.71 -1.42 -13.67
N ALA A 33 -11.30 -0.23 -13.78
CA ALA A 33 -12.44 0.18 -12.95
C ALA A 33 -13.69 -0.71 -13.13
N LEU A 34 -13.82 -1.36 -14.29
CA LEU A 34 -14.89 -2.32 -14.59
C LEU A 34 -14.56 -3.77 -14.16
N GLY A 35 -13.41 -4.02 -13.54
CA GLY A 35 -13.07 -5.36 -13.05
C GLY A 35 -12.37 -6.25 -14.08
N VAL A 36 -11.95 -5.75 -15.25
CA VAL A 36 -11.27 -6.56 -16.28
C VAL A 36 -9.81 -6.82 -15.87
N PRO A 37 -9.36 -8.10 -15.76
CA PRO A 37 -8.04 -8.46 -15.24
C PRO A 37 -6.91 -8.27 -16.28
N VAL A 38 -6.71 -7.03 -16.74
CA VAL A 38 -5.73 -6.67 -17.79
C VAL A 38 -4.29 -7.03 -17.40
N TRP A 39 -3.96 -7.00 -16.10
CA TRP A 39 -2.64 -7.34 -15.56
C TRP A 39 -2.20 -8.80 -15.81
N LYS A 40 -3.13 -9.76 -15.86
CA LYS A 40 -2.82 -11.17 -16.18
C LYS A 40 -2.28 -11.34 -17.61
N MET A 41 -2.51 -10.38 -18.50
CA MET A 41 -1.98 -10.40 -19.86
C MET A 41 -0.53 -9.91 -19.95
N ALA A 42 -0.02 -9.22 -18.92
CA ALA A 42 1.28 -8.54 -18.96
C ALA A 42 2.41 -9.28 -18.21
N GLY A 43 2.09 -10.32 -17.41
CA GLY A 43 3.09 -11.15 -16.73
C GLY A 43 4.03 -10.43 -15.75
N TRP A 44 3.73 -9.17 -15.40
CA TRP A 44 4.54 -8.32 -14.53
C TRP A 44 3.90 -8.21 -13.15
N CYS A 45 4.72 -8.38 -12.11
CA CYS A 45 4.32 -8.28 -10.70
C CYS A 45 4.23 -6.83 -10.17
N GLY A 46 4.39 -5.81 -11.03
CA GLY A 46 4.27 -4.40 -10.65
C GLY A 46 2.82 -3.92 -10.67
N GLY A 47 2.45 -3.04 -9.75
CA GLY A 47 1.06 -2.64 -9.47
C GLY A 47 0.33 -2.02 -10.66
N VAL A 48 -0.99 -1.89 -10.53
CA VAL A 48 -1.89 -1.42 -11.61
C VAL A 48 -1.51 -0.03 -12.13
N VAL A 49 -1.03 0.85 -11.26
CA VAL A 49 -0.61 2.21 -11.65
C VAL A 49 0.63 2.16 -12.56
N PRO A 50 1.77 1.56 -12.17
CA PRO A 50 2.90 1.31 -13.08
C PRO A 50 2.53 0.66 -14.41
N GLN A 51 1.59 -0.29 -14.43
CA GLN A 51 1.15 -0.96 -15.66
C GLN A 51 0.34 -0.05 -16.59
N LEU A 52 -0.63 0.70 -16.06
CA LEU A 52 -1.39 1.70 -16.80
C LEU A 52 -0.47 2.73 -17.47
N LEU A 53 0.54 3.14 -16.71
CA LEU A 53 1.55 4.10 -17.11
C LEU A 53 2.50 3.50 -18.17
N PHE A 54 2.93 2.26 -18.02
CA PHE A 54 3.75 1.53 -19.01
C PHE A 54 3.06 1.39 -20.37
N TRP A 55 1.80 0.94 -20.41
CA TRP A 55 1.06 0.77 -21.67
C TRP A 55 0.80 2.09 -22.39
N SER A 56 0.55 3.16 -21.63
CA SER A 56 0.48 4.51 -22.20
C SER A 56 1.82 4.97 -22.77
N GLY A 57 2.94 4.65 -22.11
CA GLY A 57 4.30 4.90 -22.59
C GLY A 57 4.62 4.15 -23.88
N CYS A 58 4.24 2.87 -24.01
CA CYS A 58 4.41 2.11 -25.25
C CYS A 58 3.63 2.73 -26.41
N GLY A 59 2.36 3.11 -26.19
CA GLY A 59 1.55 3.80 -27.20
C GLY A 59 2.16 5.13 -27.65
N LEU A 60 2.68 5.92 -26.71
CA LEU A 60 3.39 7.17 -26.99
C LEU A 60 4.66 6.95 -27.83
N THR A 61 5.42 5.88 -27.55
CA THR A 61 6.62 5.51 -28.32
C THR A 61 6.29 5.18 -29.78
N PHE A 62 5.25 4.37 -30.03
CA PHE A 62 4.81 4.05 -31.41
C PHE A 62 4.36 5.29 -32.19
N LEU A 63 3.66 6.21 -31.53
CA LEU A 63 3.20 7.46 -32.16
C LEU A 63 4.36 8.42 -32.46
N LEU A 64 5.39 8.46 -31.60
CA LEU A 64 6.60 9.24 -31.87
C LEU A 64 7.41 8.64 -33.03
N LEU A 65 7.51 7.31 -33.13
CA LEU A 65 8.17 6.65 -34.25
C LEU A 65 7.48 6.98 -35.59
N TYR A 66 6.16 6.97 -35.62
CA TYR A 66 5.39 7.41 -36.79
C TYR A 66 5.70 8.86 -37.16
N LEU A 67 5.78 9.77 -36.18
CA LEU A 67 6.14 11.17 -36.38
C LEU A 67 7.54 11.35 -36.98
N ILE A 68 8.53 10.61 -36.46
CA ILE A 68 9.91 10.63 -36.97
C ILE A 68 9.96 10.12 -38.42
N LEU A 69 9.24 9.03 -38.72
CA LEU A 69 9.13 8.45 -40.08
C LEU A 69 8.44 9.42 -41.05
N ALA A 70 7.35 10.06 -40.64
CA ALA A 70 6.61 11.04 -41.44
C ALA A 70 7.46 12.29 -41.73
N PHE A 71 8.24 12.75 -40.75
CA PHE A 71 9.20 13.84 -40.91
C PHE A 71 10.31 13.47 -41.90
N TYR A 72 10.92 12.28 -41.74
CA TYR A 72 11.96 11.77 -42.63
C TYR A 72 11.49 11.74 -44.09
N GLN A 73 10.29 11.20 -44.34
CA GLN A 73 9.71 11.14 -45.69
C GLN A 73 9.49 12.53 -46.31
N ARG A 74 9.13 13.55 -45.51
CA ARG A 74 8.84 14.91 -45.99
C ARG A 74 10.09 15.71 -46.32
N PHE A 75 11.15 15.63 -45.50
CA PHE A 75 12.31 16.52 -45.60
C PHE A 75 13.56 15.88 -46.24
N CYS A 76 13.73 14.55 -46.16
CA CYS A 76 14.86 13.87 -46.80
C CYS A 76 14.75 13.83 -48.33
N GLY A 77 13.58 14.19 -48.89
CA GLY A 77 13.38 14.27 -50.34
C GLY A 77 13.73 15.61 -51.01
N LYS A 78 14.13 16.67 -50.27
CA LYS A 78 14.11 18.05 -50.79
C LYS A 78 15.32 19.00 -50.61
N SER A 79 16.35 18.76 -49.79
CA SER A 79 17.39 19.80 -49.55
C SER A 79 18.78 19.31 -49.06
N ASN A 80 19.81 20.13 -49.27
CA ASN A 80 21.26 19.91 -49.10
C ASN A 80 21.81 19.86 -47.65
N VAL A 81 20.97 19.74 -46.62
CA VAL A 81 21.45 19.76 -45.22
C VAL A 81 21.87 18.36 -44.76
N PHE A 82 23.11 17.99 -45.05
CA PHE A 82 23.69 16.67 -44.76
C PHE A 82 23.78 16.37 -43.24
N LEU A 83 24.14 17.36 -42.41
CA LEU A 83 24.39 17.16 -40.97
C LEU A 83 23.12 16.84 -40.17
N ILE A 84 22.02 17.55 -40.43
CA ILE A 84 20.74 17.34 -39.75
C ILE A 84 20.13 15.99 -40.12
N ARG A 85 20.35 15.52 -41.37
CA ARG A 85 19.97 14.16 -41.81
C ARG A 85 20.71 13.09 -41.02
N TRP A 86 22.01 13.26 -40.79
CA TRP A 86 22.80 12.35 -39.97
C TRP A 86 22.36 12.36 -38.50
N CYS A 87 22.06 13.52 -37.92
CA CYS A 87 21.52 13.59 -36.56
C CYS A 87 20.19 12.84 -36.43
N VAL A 88 19.24 13.02 -37.36
CA VAL A 88 17.97 12.29 -37.34
C VAL A 88 18.19 10.78 -37.55
N TRP A 89 19.08 10.39 -38.46
CA TRP A 89 19.38 8.97 -38.75
C TRP A 89 20.18 8.27 -37.64
N LEU A 90 20.99 8.99 -36.86
CA LEU A 90 21.69 8.47 -35.66
C LEU A 90 20.81 8.47 -34.41
N LEU A 91 19.96 9.49 -34.25
CA LEU A 91 19.08 9.61 -33.10
C LEU A 91 17.90 8.64 -33.17
N THR A 92 17.44 8.23 -34.37
CA THR A 92 16.30 7.30 -34.52
C THR A 92 16.62 5.86 -34.03
N PRO A 93 17.76 5.23 -34.38
CA PRO A 93 18.18 3.94 -33.83
C PRO A 93 18.52 4.03 -32.35
N LEU A 94 19.16 5.11 -31.90
CA LEU A 94 19.44 5.37 -30.49
C LEU A 94 18.12 5.47 -29.69
N PHE A 95 17.12 6.14 -30.26
CA PHE A 95 15.77 6.27 -29.70
C PHE A 95 15.04 4.91 -29.64
N LEU A 96 15.08 4.11 -30.71
CA LEU A 96 14.53 2.74 -30.72
C LEU A 96 15.22 1.85 -29.68
N LEU A 97 16.54 1.95 -29.55
CA LEU A 97 17.34 1.15 -28.63
C LEU A 97 17.09 1.55 -27.17
N VAL A 98 16.84 2.83 -26.90
CA VAL A 98 16.51 3.35 -25.56
C VAL A 98 15.05 3.09 -25.17
N ALA A 99 14.10 3.24 -26.10
CA ALA A 99 12.67 3.04 -25.85
C ALA A 99 12.26 1.56 -25.75
N LEU A 100 13.08 0.63 -26.26
CA LEU A 100 12.91 -0.82 -26.12
C LEU A 100 13.56 -1.40 -24.84
N LEU A 101 14.32 -0.60 -24.08
CA LEU A 101 14.90 -1.06 -22.82
C LEU A 101 13.84 -1.05 -21.70
N PRO A 102 13.64 -2.17 -20.97
CA PRO A 102 12.74 -2.22 -19.83
C PRO A 102 13.15 -1.18 -18.79
N GLY A 103 12.19 -0.42 -18.25
CA GLY A 103 12.42 0.54 -17.16
C GLY A 103 12.94 1.92 -17.57
N LYS A 104 12.99 2.26 -18.86
CA LYS A 104 13.56 3.55 -19.34
C LYS A 104 12.59 4.48 -20.10
N VAL A 105 11.29 4.42 -19.79
CA VAL A 105 10.24 5.28 -20.39
C VAL A 105 10.58 6.78 -20.27
N GLU A 106 11.27 7.16 -19.21
CA GLU A 106 11.72 8.52 -18.87
C GLU A 106 12.65 9.11 -19.95
N THR A 107 13.59 8.30 -20.43
CA THR A 107 14.52 8.70 -21.50
C THR A 107 13.81 8.85 -22.85
N ALA A 108 12.70 8.16 -23.09
CA ALA A 108 11.89 8.34 -24.30
C ALA A 108 11.07 9.65 -24.24
N ALA A 109 10.50 10.01 -23.08
CA ALA A 109 9.77 11.27 -22.89
C ALA A 109 10.69 12.50 -23.01
N GLY A 110 11.85 12.48 -22.33
CA GLY A 110 12.85 13.55 -22.43
C GLY A 110 13.38 13.73 -23.85
N SER A 111 13.61 12.62 -24.57
CA SER A 111 14.01 12.65 -25.98
C SER A 111 12.91 13.21 -26.90
N SER A 112 11.64 12.92 -26.61
CA SER A 112 10.49 13.46 -27.36
C SER A 112 10.39 14.99 -27.21
N ILE A 113 10.62 15.50 -26.00
CA ILE A 113 10.64 16.94 -25.69
C ILE A 113 11.79 17.63 -26.44
N LEU A 114 12.99 17.04 -26.46
CA LEU A 114 14.12 17.56 -27.22
C LEU A 114 13.83 17.53 -28.73
N PHE A 115 13.21 16.46 -29.22
CA PHE A 115 12.87 16.32 -30.63
C PHE A 115 11.82 17.35 -31.06
N LEU A 116 10.66 17.42 -30.40
CA LEU A 116 9.56 18.33 -30.73
C LEU A 116 9.87 19.79 -30.38
N GLY A 117 10.57 20.01 -29.27
CA GLY A 117 10.85 21.33 -28.71
C GLY A 117 11.99 22.07 -29.40
N LEU A 118 13.04 21.34 -29.83
CA LEU A 118 14.30 21.94 -30.28
C LEU A 118 14.78 21.42 -31.64
N ILE A 119 14.94 20.10 -31.81
CA ILE A 119 15.54 19.52 -33.03
C ILE A 119 14.65 19.78 -34.26
N LEU A 120 13.36 19.51 -34.12
CA LEU A 120 12.38 19.63 -35.21
C LEU A 120 12.18 21.10 -35.64
N PRO A 121 12.00 22.08 -34.73
CA PRO A 121 11.97 23.50 -35.09
C PRO A 121 13.27 24.01 -35.75
N LEU A 122 14.44 23.60 -35.24
CA LEU A 122 15.74 23.98 -35.82
C LEU A 122 15.94 23.40 -37.22
N ALA A 123 15.55 22.14 -37.43
CA ALA A 123 15.67 21.46 -38.72
C ALA A 123 14.76 22.03 -39.80
N ALA A 124 13.63 22.61 -39.40
CA ALA A 124 12.66 23.15 -40.33
C ALA A 124 12.92 24.63 -40.66
N THR A 125 13.58 25.38 -39.79
CA THR A 125 13.78 26.83 -39.97
C THR A 125 14.78 27.14 -41.08
N GLU A 126 14.34 27.84 -42.13
CA GLU A 126 15.18 28.22 -43.27
C GLU A 126 16.02 29.49 -43.00
N SER A 127 15.61 30.36 -42.05
CA SER A 127 16.32 31.59 -41.69
C SER A 127 16.32 31.88 -40.17
N PHE A 128 17.50 32.14 -39.63
CA PHE A 128 17.72 32.39 -38.20
C PHE A 128 17.66 33.88 -37.86
N ASP A 129 16.50 34.49 -38.00
CA ASP A 129 16.25 35.86 -37.53
C ASP A 129 15.87 35.87 -36.03
N ARG A 130 15.96 37.05 -35.39
CA ARG A 130 15.67 37.21 -33.94
C ARG A 130 14.27 36.71 -33.57
N LYS A 131 13.29 36.83 -34.48
CA LYS A 131 11.90 36.43 -34.25
C LYS A 131 11.74 34.91 -34.30
N ASN A 132 12.36 34.22 -35.24
CA ASN A 132 12.33 32.77 -35.33
C ASN A 132 13.14 32.12 -34.19
N ILE A 133 14.29 32.68 -33.84
CA ILE A 133 15.08 32.23 -32.68
C ILE A 133 14.26 32.34 -31.39
N ALA A 134 13.61 33.48 -31.14
CA ALA A 134 12.77 33.66 -29.96
C ALA A 134 11.60 32.64 -29.92
N LEU A 135 11.03 32.31 -31.07
CA LEU A 135 9.91 31.38 -31.16
C LEU A 135 10.33 29.92 -30.95
N ILE A 136 11.51 29.53 -31.44
CA ILE A 136 12.11 28.21 -31.18
C ILE A 136 12.48 28.07 -29.70
N ILE A 137 13.14 29.09 -29.13
CA ILE A 137 13.49 29.09 -27.70
C ILE A 137 12.23 29.02 -26.84
N GLY A 138 11.21 29.83 -27.15
CA GLY A 138 9.92 29.80 -26.44
C GLY A 138 9.24 28.44 -26.53
N ASN A 139 9.23 27.81 -27.71
CA ASN A 139 8.67 26.46 -27.90
C ASN A 139 9.43 25.42 -27.06
N PHE A 140 10.76 25.46 -27.09
CA PHE A 140 11.60 24.55 -26.32
C PHE A 140 11.37 24.71 -24.82
N LEU A 141 11.37 25.93 -24.31
CA LEU A 141 11.13 26.21 -22.89
C LEU A 141 9.74 25.73 -22.45
N CYS A 142 8.70 25.95 -23.27
CA CYS A 142 7.35 25.48 -22.96
C CYS A 142 7.27 23.94 -22.86
N TRP A 143 7.84 23.22 -23.83
CA TRP A 143 7.89 21.76 -23.80
C TRP A 143 8.76 21.22 -22.66
N LEU A 144 9.91 21.84 -22.41
CA LEU A 144 10.84 21.44 -21.35
C LEU A 144 10.24 21.65 -19.97
N SER A 145 9.75 22.86 -19.66
CA SER A 145 9.17 23.18 -18.36
C SER A 145 7.94 22.33 -18.07
N GLY A 146 7.03 22.20 -19.05
CA GLY A 146 5.85 21.35 -18.91
C GLY A 146 6.19 19.87 -18.75
N GLY A 147 7.12 19.38 -19.56
CA GLY A 147 7.59 18.00 -19.50
C GLY A 147 8.25 17.65 -18.17
N VAL A 148 9.10 18.53 -17.62
CA VAL A 148 9.72 18.34 -16.30
C VAL A 148 8.64 18.29 -15.21
N ILE A 149 7.66 19.20 -15.23
CA ILE A 149 6.59 19.23 -14.23
C ILE A 149 5.75 17.95 -14.28
N LEU A 150 5.29 17.56 -15.48
CA LEU A 150 4.50 16.34 -15.66
C LEU A 150 5.31 15.09 -15.31
N TYR A 151 6.59 15.06 -15.64
CA TYR A 151 7.51 14.00 -15.24
C TYR A 151 7.64 13.90 -13.72
N CYS A 152 7.77 15.03 -13.02
CA CYS A 152 7.84 15.03 -11.56
C CYS A 152 6.55 14.47 -10.94
N ILE A 153 5.38 14.82 -11.49
CA ILE A 153 4.10 14.26 -11.04
C ILE A 153 4.03 12.75 -11.33
N TRP A 154 4.45 12.34 -12.52
CA TRP A 154 4.46 10.95 -12.97
C TRP A 154 5.37 10.05 -12.12
N ASP A 155 6.61 10.47 -11.91
CA ASP A 155 7.61 9.79 -11.09
C ASP A 155 7.08 9.62 -9.65
N PHE A 156 6.45 10.67 -9.11
CA PHE A 156 5.85 10.62 -7.79
C PHE A 156 4.71 9.60 -7.69
N ILE A 157 3.87 9.51 -8.72
CA ILE A 157 2.77 8.53 -8.80
C ILE A 157 3.34 7.10 -8.85
N ILE A 158 4.37 6.85 -9.67
CA ILE A 158 5.04 5.55 -9.77
C ILE A 158 5.71 5.18 -8.46
N GLN A 159 6.48 6.08 -7.86
CA GLN A 159 7.20 5.83 -6.62
C GLN A 159 6.25 5.59 -5.44
N THR A 160 5.11 6.29 -5.38
CA THR A 160 4.08 6.00 -4.36
C THR A 160 3.51 4.58 -4.57
N GLY A 161 3.28 4.19 -5.82
CA GLY A 161 2.84 2.83 -6.16
C GLY A 161 3.89 1.74 -5.94
N GLY A 162 5.18 2.03 -6.16
CA GLY A 162 6.30 1.10 -5.91
C GLY A 162 6.66 0.99 -4.43
N PHE A 163 6.56 2.09 -3.67
CA PHE A 163 6.67 2.07 -2.21
C PHE A 163 5.59 1.19 -1.58
N GLN A 164 4.38 1.26 -2.12
CA GLN A 164 3.28 0.37 -1.73
C GLN A 164 3.64 -1.10 -1.94
N GLU A 165 4.35 -1.48 -3.00
CA GLU A 165 4.83 -2.85 -3.21
C GLU A 165 5.99 -3.27 -2.31
N MET A 166 6.92 -2.37 -1.99
CA MET A 166 7.95 -2.65 -0.99
C MET A 166 7.35 -2.93 0.38
N CYS A 167 6.31 -2.18 0.77
CA CYS A 167 5.56 -2.47 1.99
C CYS A 167 4.88 -3.85 1.95
N LEU A 168 4.58 -4.40 0.77
CA LEU A 168 3.96 -5.72 0.60
C LEU A 168 4.94 -6.88 0.56
N HIS A 169 6.10 -6.69 -0.07
CA HIS A 169 7.01 -7.79 -0.42
C HIS A 169 8.34 -7.79 0.35
N GLY A 170 8.58 -6.77 1.17
CA GLY A 170 9.82 -6.62 1.91
C GLY A 170 10.91 -5.95 1.06
N PRO A 171 12.03 -5.56 1.69
CA PRO A 171 13.02 -4.67 1.10
C PRO A 171 14.05 -5.46 0.29
N ASP A 172 13.66 -5.96 -0.88
CA ASP A 172 14.66 -6.37 -1.88
C ASP A 172 14.90 -5.16 -2.80
N GLU A 173 15.99 -4.44 -2.48
CA GLU A 173 16.66 -3.32 -3.18
C GLU A 173 16.07 -1.89 -3.06
N PRO A 174 16.76 -0.96 -2.34
CA PRO A 174 16.33 0.42 -2.12
C PRO A 174 16.93 1.44 -3.12
N ASP A 175 17.21 1.08 -4.37
CA ASP A 175 17.85 1.99 -5.32
C ASP A 175 16.88 2.99 -6.00
N VAL A 176 15.57 2.85 -5.77
CA VAL A 176 14.53 3.70 -6.40
C VAL A 176 14.38 5.06 -5.69
N PHE A 177 15.01 5.28 -4.53
CA PHE A 177 14.76 6.44 -3.66
C PHE A 177 15.57 7.72 -3.99
N HIS A 178 16.34 7.77 -5.08
CA HIS A 178 17.21 8.92 -5.33
C HIS A 178 16.53 10.19 -5.88
N TRP A 179 15.24 10.14 -6.26
CA TRP A 179 14.54 11.28 -6.87
C TRP A 179 13.55 12.03 -5.94
N PHE A 180 13.36 11.55 -4.70
CA PHE A 180 12.58 12.25 -3.65
C PHE A 180 13.12 13.64 -3.26
N GLY A 181 14.25 14.08 -3.85
CA GLY A 181 14.85 15.37 -3.61
C GLY A 181 13.96 16.56 -3.99
N ILE A 182 13.06 16.45 -4.97
CA ILE A 182 12.35 17.66 -5.45
C ILE A 182 11.41 18.27 -4.41
N GLN A 183 10.78 17.48 -3.53
CA GLN A 183 10.01 18.02 -2.39
C GLN A 183 10.91 18.68 -1.34
N ARG A 184 12.18 18.26 -1.23
CA ARG A 184 13.17 18.92 -0.35
C ARG A 184 13.60 20.29 -0.90
N PHE A 185 13.62 20.44 -2.23
CA PHE A 185 13.98 21.71 -2.89
C PHE A 185 12.77 22.62 -3.11
N TRP A 186 11.57 22.07 -3.34
CA TRP A 186 10.34 22.81 -3.60
C TRP A 186 9.18 22.25 -2.78
N PRO A 187 8.94 22.77 -1.56
CA PRO A 187 7.87 22.30 -0.70
C PRO A 187 6.50 22.72 -1.25
N ILE A 188 5.85 21.84 -2.03
CA ILE A 188 4.49 22.02 -2.54
C ILE A 188 3.51 21.27 -1.63
N TYR A 189 2.48 21.96 -1.13
CA TYR A 189 1.51 21.40 -0.19
C TYR A 189 0.07 21.56 -0.66
N GLY A 190 -0.77 20.56 -0.36
CA GLY A 190 -2.22 20.61 -0.59
C GLY A 190 -2.58 21.00 -2.02
N TYR A 191 -3.43 22.00 -2.18
CA TYR A 191 -3.85 22.52 -3.49
C TYR A 191 -2.72 23.15 -4.33
N GLY A 192 -1.53 23.37 -3.76
CA GLY A 192 -0.34 23.72 -4.53
C GLY A 192 -0.02 22.67 -5.61
N TRP A 193 -0.35 21.40 -5.36
CA TRP A 193 -0.24 20.33 -6.37
C TRP A 193 -1.19 20.52 -7.54
N SER A 194 -2.40 21.04 -7.29
CA SER A 194 -3.34 21.38 -8.36
C SER A 194 -2.80 22.51 -9.25
N LEU A 195 -2.18 23.54 -8.65
CA LEU A 195 -1.54 24.62 -9.40
C LEU A 195 -0.31 24.12 -10.17
N PHE A 196 0.48 23.23 -9.57
CA PHE A 196 1.63 22.61 -10.22
C PHE A 196 1.20 21.73 -11.40
N GLY A 197 0.16 20.91 -11.22
CA GLY A 197 -0.47 20.14 -12.29
C GLY A 197 -1.05 21.02 -13.40
N LEU A 198 -1.70 22.14 -13.04
CA LEU A 198 -2.19 23.11 -14.02
C LEU A 198 -1.05 23.71 -14.83
N ALA A 199 0.04 24.12 -14.18
CA ALA A 199 1.24 24.60 -14.88
C ALA A 199 1.81 23.52 -15.81
N GLY A 200 1.85 22.27 -15.34
CA GLY A 200 2.23 21.10 -16.12
C GLY A 200 1.40 20.87 -17.37
N LEU A 201 0.15 21.35 -17.44
CA LEU A 201 -0.68 21.31 -18.64
C LEU A 201 -0.60 22.58 -19.50
N LEU A 202 -0.51 23.76 -18.86
CA LEU A 202 -0.46 25.05 -19.57
C LEU A 202 0.83 25.22 -20.37
N PHE A 203 1.97 24.79 -19.84
CA PHE A 203 3.25 24.89 -20.55
C PHE A 203 3.29 24.02 -21.82
N PRO A 204 2.92 22.73 -21.80
CA PRO A 204 2.80 21.94 -23.02
C PRO A 204 1.72 22.44 -23.96
N ALA A 205 0.61 22.99 -23.47
CA ALA A 205 -0.41 23.62 -24.33
C ALA A 205 0.17 24.83 -25.09
N GLY A 206 0.98 25.66 -24.42
CA GLY A 206 1.74 26.73 -25.04
C GLY A 206 2.74 26.20 -26.08
N GLY A 207 3.49 25.15 -25.74
CA GLY A 207 4.41 24.47 -26.66
C GLY A 207 3.70 23.89 -27.89
N TYR A 208 2.54 23.26 -27.70
CA TYR A 208 1.70 22.72 -28.77
C TYR A 208 1.22 23.81 -29.72
N PHE A 209 0.77 24.96 -29.19
CA PHE A 209 0.38 26.11 -30.01
C PHE A 209 1.58 26.71 -30.78
N LEU A 210 2.73 26.89 -30.11
CA LEU A 210 3.95 27.39 -30.76
C LEU A 210 4.44 26.44 -31.85
N THR A 211 4.32 25.13 -31.62
CA THR A 211 4.58 24.10 -32.63
C THR A 211 3.67 24.27 -33.84
N ALA A 212 2.36 24.51 -33.64
CA ALA A 212 1.43 24.81 -34.74
C ALA A 212 1.84 26.06 -35.54
N VAL A 213 2.25 27.13 -34.84
CA VAL A 213 2.72 28.37 -35.47
C VAL A 213 3.99 28.15 -36.28
N LEU A 214 4.94 27.36 -35.78
CA LEU A 214 6.14 26.96 -36.52
C LEU A 214 5.75 26.24 -37.81
N TRP A 215 4.93 25.20 -37.70
CA TRP A 215 4.49 24.40 -38.86
C TRP A 215 3.73 25.21 -39.89
N ALA A 216 2.88 26.14 -39.45
CA ALA A 216 2.14 27.02 -40.34
C ALA A 216 3.07 27.94 -41.15
N LYS A 217 4.06 28.55 -40.48
CA LYS A 217 5.08 29.38 -41.14
C LYS A 217 5.90 28.59 -42.17
N LEU A 218 6.24 27.34 -41.86
CA LEU A 218 7.06 26.47 -42.70
C LEU A 218 6.38 26.08 -44.02
N ASP A 219 5.07 25.82 -43.99
CA ASP A 219 4.30 25.50 -45.21
C ASP A 219 3.70 26.76 -45.86
N GLN A 220 4.00 27.96 -45.32
CA GLN A 220 3.40 29.23 -45.71
C GLN A 220 1.86 29.19 -45.73
N VAL A 221 1.28 28.52 -44.74
CA VAL A 221 -0.18 28.43 -44.57
C VAL A 221 -0.61 29.18 -43.31
N GLU A 222 -1.87 29.56 -43.27
CA GLU A 222 -2.45 30.16 -42.07
C GLU A 222 -2.52 29.14 -40.93
N VAL A 223 -2.29 29.59 -39.69
CA VAL A 223 -2.31 28.72 -38.49
C VAL A 223 -3.63 27.96 -38.34
N ARG A 224 -4.76 28.55 -38.76
CA ARG A 224 -6.08 27.90 -38.72
C ARG A 224 -6.12 26.58 -39.53
N CYS A 225 -5.31 26.46 -40.59
CA CYS A 225 -5.24 25.26 -41.41
C CYS A 225 -4.58 24.08 -40.67
N MET A 226 -3.86 24.34 -39.58
CA MET A 226 -3.31 23.29 -38.72
C MET A 226 -4.42 22.59 -37.94
N PHE A 227 -5.45 23.32 -37.49
CA PHE A 227 -6.56 22.81 -36.67
C PHE A 227 -7.71 22.25 -37.53
N GLY A 228 -7.41 21.23 -38.34
CA GLY A 228 -8.39 20.53 -39.18
C GLY A 228 -9.35 19.62 -38.40
N ARG A 229 -10.32 19.03 -39.11
CA ARG A 229 -11.36 18.16 -38.52
C ARG A 229 -10.80 17.02 -37.65
N GLY A 230 -9.71 16.38 -38.07
CA GLY A 230 -9.09 15.28 -37.31
C GLY A 230 -8.54 15.72 -35.95
N ILE A 231 -7.99 16.92 -35.84
CA ILE A 231 -7.50 17.48 -34.57
C ILE A 231 -8.67 17.79 -33.64
N TRP A 232 -9.71 18.42 -34.17
CA TRP A 232 -10.94 18.68 -33.41
C TRP A 232 -11.60 17.39 -32.92
N MET A 233 -11.63 16.34 -33.75
CA MET A 233 -12.13 15.03 -33.35
C MET A 233 -11.32 14.44 -32.18
N LEU A 234 -9.99 14.50 -32.21
CA LEU A 234 -9.13 13.99 -31.13
C LEU A 234 -9.32 14.76 -29.82
N TRP A 235 -9.33 16.10 -29.88
CA TRP A 235 -9.60 16.92 -28.70
C TRP A 235 -11.02 16.71 -28.16
N SER A 236 -12.00 16.54 -29.04
CA SER A 236 -13.39 16.22 -28.64
C SER A 236 -13.46 14.84 -27.99
N ALA A 237 -12.74 13.85 -28.51
CA ALA A 237 -12.66 12.52 -27.91
C ALA A 237 -12.02 12.55 -26.53
N ALA A 238 -10.89 13.26 -26.36
CA ALA A 238 -10.26 13.41 -25.06
C ALA A 238 -11.12 14.19 -24.06
N PHE A 239 -11.77 15.27 -24.51
CA PHE A 239 -12.73 15.99 -23.68
C PHE A 239 -13.92 15.10 -23.27
N GLY A 240 -14.44 14.28 -24.19
CA GLY A 240 -15.47 13.28 -23.90
C GLY A 240 -15.01 12.25 -22.88
N CYS A 241 -13.80 11.69 -23.03
CA CYS A 241 -13.19 10.77 -22.06
C CYS A 241 -13.03 11.42 -20.69
N TRP A 242 -12.56 12.67 -20.65
CA TRP A 242 -12.41 13.42 -19.41
C TRP A 242 -13.76 13.67 -18.73
N LEU A 243 -14.76 14.14 -19.49
CA LEU A 243 -16.10 14.46 -18.97
C LEU A 243 -16.80 13.20 -18.44
N PHE A 244 -16.72 12.09 -19.18
CA PHE A 244 -17.24 10.80 -18.74
C PHE A 244 -16.54 10.36 -17.46
N SER A 245 -15.22 10.37 -17.44
CA SER A 245 -14.44 9.95 -16.27
C SER A 245 -14.71 10.84 -15.05
N ALA A 246 -14.86 12.16 -15.24
CA ALA A 246 -15.19 13.09 -14.17
C ALA A 246 -16.62 12.85 -13.63
N GLY A 247 -17.58 12.53 -14.49
CA GLY A 247 -18.92 12.13 -14.08
C GLY A 247 -18.91 10.83 -13.26
N MET A 248 -18.20 9.81 -13.75
CA MET A 248 -18.05 8.53 -13.07
C MET A 248 -17.29 8.64 -11.74
N MET A 249 -16.28 9.51 -11.71
CA MET A 249 -15.55 9.88 -10.49
C MET A 249 -16.50 10.43 -9.42
N LEU A 250 -17.33 11.43 -9.76
CA LEU A 250 -18.30 12.02 -8.83
C LEU A 250 -19.37 11.00 -8.40
N TYR A 251 -19.82 10.15 -9.32
CA TYR A 251 -20.75 9.06 -9.01
C TYR A 251 -20.14 8.07 -8.02
N ALA A 252 -18.87 7.69 -8.23
CA ALA A 252 -18.16 6.79 -7.33
C ALA A 252 -17.91 7.43 -5.95
N GLU A 253 -17.60 8.72 -5.86
CA GLU A 253 -17.47 9.42 -4.56
C GLU A 253 -18.77 9.35 -3.75
N LYS A 254 -19.93 9.43 -4.42
CA LYS A 254 -21.22 9.24 -3.75
C LYS A 254 -21.42 7.79 -3.27
N GLY A 255 -21.02 6.81 -4.08
CA GLY A 255 -21.08 5.39 -3.71
C GLY A 255 -20.16 5.04 -2.53
N GLU A 256 -18.95 5.61 -2.50
CA GLU A 256 -17.99 5.47 -1.41
C GLU A 256 -18.57 6.04 -0.10
N ALA A 257 -19.14 7.24 -0.15
CA ALA A 257 -19.76 7.85 1.02
C ALA A 257 -20.93 7.02 1.57
N GLN A 258 -21.74 6.41 0.69
CA GLN A 258 -22.82 5.50 1.09
C GLN A 258 -22.29 4.20 1.71
N ALA A 259 -21.26 3.60 1.11
CA ALA A 259 -20.62 2.39 1.65
C ALA A 259 -19.98 2.65 3.02
N ARG A 260 -19.34 3.82 3.17
CA ARG A 260 -18.81 4.28 4.44
C ARG A 260 -19.92 4.42 5.46
N GLN A 261 -21.00 5.13 5.15
CA GLN A 261 -22.15 5.31 6.04
C GLN A 261 -22.77 3.97 6.46
N ALA A 262 -22.90 3.01 5.55
CA ALA A 262 -23.38 1.67 5.87
C ALA A 262 -22.47 0.96 6.90
N LEU A 263 -21.16 1.12 6.74
CA LEU A 263 -20.18 0.58 7.67
C LEU A 263 -20.24 1.27 9.05
N GLU A 264 -20.46 2.59 9.08
CA GLU A 264 -20.67 3.35 10.34
C GLU A 264 -21.93 2.86 11.08
N LEU A 265 -23.01 2.61 10.35
CA LEU A 265 -24.25 2.06 10.90
C LEU A 265 -24.05 0.64 11.46
N ARG A 266 -23.34 -0.23 10.74
CA ARG A 266 -23.02 -1.60 11.19
C ARG A 266 -22.24 -1.61 12.49
N PHE A 267 -21.17 -0.81 12.58
CA PHE A 267 -20.32 -0.75 13.77
C PHE A 267 -20.91 0.09 14.91
N GLY A 268 -21.97 0.87 14.64
CA GLY A 268 -22.54 1.86 15.56
C GLY A 268 -21.59 3.03 15.88
N ARG A 269 -20.52 3.21 15.10
CA ARG A 269 -19.50 4.25 15.25
C ARG A 269 -18.67 4.41 13.98
N PRO A 270 -18.08 5.59 13.72
CA PRO A 270 -17.32 5.81 12.50
C PRO A 270 -15.97 5.05 12.54
N PRO A 271 -15.56 4.35 11.46
CA PRO A 271 -14.28 3.64 11.38
C PRO A 271 -13.14 4.65 11.17
N THR A 272 -12.72 5.28 12.27
CA THR A 272 -11.65 6.30 12.29
C THR A 272 -10.63 6.02 13.38
N ALA A 273 -9.42 6.57 13.23
CA ALA A 273 -8.38 6.54 14.26
C ALA A 273 -8.89 7.02 15.64
N ALA A 274 -9.73 8.05 15.67
CA ALA A 274 -10.30 8.59 16.91
C ALA A 274 -11.27 7.61 17.60
N SER A 275 -12.14 6.95 16.83
CA SER A 275 -13.02 5.90 17.37
C SER A 275 -12.24 4.69 17.88
N LEU A 276 -11.17 4.31 17.17
CA LEU A 276 -10.27 3.24 17.58
C LEU A 276 -9.54 3.58 18.89
N LYS A 277 -8.98 4.79 19.01
CA LYS A 277 -8.38 5.31 20.26
C LYS A 277 -9.35 5.22 21.43
N THR A 278 -10.59 5.65 21.22
CA THR A 278 -11.63 5.61 22.24
C THR A 278 -11.93 4.18 22.67
N GLY A 279 -12.01 3.25 21.70
CA GLY A 279 -12.21 1.82 21.95
C GLY A 279 -11.03 1.11 22.62
N PHE A 280 -9.81 1.56 22.37
CA PHE A 280 -8.57 1.05 22.96
C PHE A 280 -8.45 1.45 24.44
N TYR A 281 -8.52 2.76 24.71
CA TYR A 281 -8.33 3.29 26.06
C TYR A 281 -9.52 3.02 26.97
N ARG A 282 -10.76 3.16 26.47
CA ARG A 282 -11.99 3.05 27.27
C ARG A 282 -11.94 3.86 28.57
N GLY A 283 -11.34 5.05 28.52
CA GLY A 283 -11.14 5.92 29.68
C GLY A 283 -10.02 5.50 30.65
N ARG A 284 -9.31 4.39 30.41
CA ARG A 284 -8.14 4.00 31.20
C ARG A 284 -6.92 4.84 30.81
N GLN A 285 -6.10 5.18 31.79
CA GLN A 285 -4.84 5.89 31.57
C GLN A 285 -3.72 4.91 31.20
N PRO A 286 -2.87 5.25 30.21
CA PRO A 286 -1.66 4.49 29.94
C PRO A 286 -0.62 4.64 31.05
N ASP A 287 0.27 3.66 31.19
CA ASP A 287 1.43 3.72 32.10
C ASP A 287 2.73 3.51 31.32
N PRO A 288 3.34 4.58 30.80
CA PRO A 288 4.62 4.48 30.09
C PRO A 288 5.78 3.98 30.97
N GLY A 289 5.71 4.21 32.29
CA GLY A 289 6.74 3.80 33.24
C GLY A 289 6.81 2.28 33.36
N TYR A 290 5.64 1.65 33.50
CA TYR A 290 5.50 0.19 33.44
C TYR A 290 6.13 -0.37 32.16
N TRP A 291 5.70 0.11 30.98
CA TRP A 291 6.17 -0.45 29.70
C TRP A 291 7.67 -0.24 29.47
N LYS A 292 8.22 0.91 29.88
CA LYS A 292 9.67 1.16 29.82
C LYS A 292 10.43 0.16 30.69
N GLN A 293 9.94 -0.15 31.88
CA GLN A 293 10.56 -1.11 32.79
C GLN A 293 10.51 -2.53 32.20
N ILE A 294 9.35 -2.99 31.71
CA ILE A 294 9.23 -4.36 31.21
C ILE A 294 10.07 -4.59 29.96
N LYS A 295 10.14 -3.60 29.05
CA LYS A 295 10.94 -3.70 27.81
C LYS A 295 12.43 -3.73 28.13
N ALA A 296 12.88 -3.01 29.16
CA ALA A 296 14.26 -3.09 29.63
C ALA A 296 14.59 -4.45 30.28
N MET A 297 13.63 -5.10 30.93
CA MET A 297 13.78 -6.47 31.44
C MET A 297 13.80 -7.49 30.31
N GLU A 298 12.84 -7.39 29.37
CA GLU A 298 12.80 -8.22 28.16
C GLU A 298 14.14 -8.15 27.41
N LYS A 299 14.70 -6.95 27.20
CA LYS A 299 15.96 -6.79 26.48
C LYS A 299 17.12 -7.53 27.17
N ARG A 300 17.18 -7.53 28.51
CA ARG A 300 18.21 -8.25 29.28
C ARG A 300 18.05 -9.76 29.16
N ILE A 301 16.84 -10.26 29.38
CA ILE A 301 16.50 -11.69 29.25
C ILE A 301 16.73 -12.17 27.80
N SER A 302 16.36 -11.36 26.81
CA SER A 302 16.53 -11.69 25.38
C SER A 302 17.99 -11.67 24.94
N ALA A 303 18.84 -10.82 25.54
CA ALA A 303 20.27 -10.82 25.26
C ALA A 303 20.93 -12.14 25.66
N GLU A 304 20.45 -12.79 26.73
CA GLU A 304 20.92 -14.11 27.15
C GLU A 304 20.44 -15.26 26.24
N LEU A 305 19.46 -14.99 25.37
CA LEU A 305 18.82 -15.97 24.49
C LEU A 305 19.36 -15.98 23.05
N GLU A 306 20.32 -15.11 22.68
CA GLU A 306 20.89 -14.89 21.33
C GLU A 306 20.30 -15.75 20.19
N TRP A 307 19.40 -15.16 19.38
CA TRP A 307 18.93 -15.53 18.02
C TRP A 307 18.64 -17.01 17.65
N GLY A 308 18.82 -17.97 18.56
CA GLY A 308 18.77 -19.40 18.30
C GLY A 308 17.43 -20.07 18.60
N PHE A 309 16.44 -19.31 19.07
CA PHE A 309 15.09 -19.78 19.31
C PHE A 309 14.17 -19.23 18.21
N GLY A 310 14.15 -19.92 17.07
CA GLY A 310 13.24 -19.61 15.97
C GLY A 310 11.80 -19.50 16.48
N ARG A 311 11.01 -18.61 15.86
CA ARG A 311 9.61 -18.34 16.24
C ARG A 311 8.72 -19.60 16.25
N SER A 312 9.19 -20.71 15.68
CA SER A 312 8.50 -22.00 15.52
C SER A 312 9.15 -23.19 16.25
N ALA A 313 10.18 -22.99 17.07
CA ALA A 313 10.86 -24.10 17.74
C ALA A 313 9.92 -24.78 18.75
N ARG A 314 9.60 -26.06 18.52
CA ARG A 314 8.85 -26.87 19.50
C ARG A 314 9.77 -27.15 20.69
N PRO A 315 9.35 -26.88 21.93
CA PRO A 315 10.23 -27.01 23.09
C PRO A 315 10.78 -28.43 23.28
N GLU A 316 9.99 -29.43 22.93
CA GLU A 316 10.34 -30.86 22.95
C GLU A 316 11.56 -31.16 22.08
N THR A 317 11.74 -30.38 21.01
CA THR A 317 12.84 -30.51 20.04
C THR A 317 14.06 -29.66 20.38
N LEU A 318 14.04 -28.93 21.51
CA LEU A 318 15.18 -28.13 21.92
C LEU A 318 16.32 -29.05 22.40
N PRO A 319 17.55 -28.86 21.90
CA PRO A 319 18.73 -29.54 22.42
C PRO A 319 18.89 -29.33 23.94
N THR A 320 19.43 -30.33 24.62
CA THR A 320 19.65 -30.34 26.08
C THR A 320 20.34 -29.05 26.54
N GLU A 321 21.42 -28.64 25.88
CA GLU A 321 22.16 -27.41 26.19
C GLU A 321 21.28 -26.15 26.21
N LYS A 322 20.29 -26.06 25.31
CA LYS A 322 19.34 -24.93 25.27
C LYS A 322 18.34 -25.02 26.43
N LYS A 323 17.92 -26.23 26.83
CA LYS A 323 17.07 -26.45 28.00
C LYS A 323 17.80 -26.07 29.30
N GLU A 324 19.09 -26.43 29.45
CA GLU A 324 19.86 -25.99 30.63
C GLU A 324 20.02 -24.47 30.69
N ARG A 325 20.27 -23.79 29.56
CA ARG A 325 20.32 -22.32 29.52
C ARG A 325 18.99 -21.70 29.94
N LEU A 326 17.87 -22.23 29.44
CA LEU A 326 16.54 -21.78 29.84
C LEU A 326 16.28 -21.97 31.34
N ARG A 327 16.67 -23.12 31.92
CA ARG A 327 16.56 -23.35 33.37
C ARG A 327 17.34 -22.31 34.18
N LYS A 328 18.55 -21.93 33.75
CA LYS A 328 19.34 -20.88 34.40
C LYS A 328 18.62 -19.52 34.34
N ILE A 329 18.10 -19.16 33.17
CA ILE A 329 17.34 -17.91 32.98
C ILE A 329 16.10 -17.90 33.89
N PHE A 330 15.33 -18.98 33.92
CA PHE A 330 14.11 -19.08 34.73
C PHE A 330 14.36 -19.08 36.23
N SER A 331 15.58 -19.42 36.66
CA SER A 331 16.02 -19.33 38.05
C SER A 331 16.61 -17.95 38.41
N SER A 332 16.76 -17.05 37.43
CA SER A 332 17.31 -15.72 37.66
C SER A 332 16.31 -14.79 38.37
N SER A 333 16.87 -13.80 39.08
CA SER A 333 16.08 -12.72 39.68
C SER A 333 15.39 -11.85 38.62
N ASP A 334 16.02 -11.67 37.45
CA ASP A 334 15.46 -10.90 36.35
C ASP A 334 14.20 -11.58 35.76
N TRP A 335 14.20 -12.91 35.56
CA TRP A 335 12.99 -13.65 35.16
C TRP A 335 11.90 -13.52 36.22
N THR A 336 12.23 -13.82 37.48
CA THR A 336 11.25 -13.81 38.58
C THR A 336 10.57 -12.45 38.71
N ARG A 337 11.34 -11.36 38.63
CA ARG A 337 10.82 -9.99 38.67
C ARG A 337 9.98 -9.68 37.44
N TRP A 338 10.39 -10.13 36.25
CA TRP A 338 9.63 -9.91 35.03
C TRP A 338 8.29 -10.65 35.06
N GLU A 339 8.27 -11.92 35.47
CA GLU A 339 7.05 -12.71 35.62
C GLU A 339 6.09 -12.09 36.67
N GLN A 340 6.62 -11.60 37.79
CA GLN A 340 5.84 -10.89 38.80
C GLN A 340 5.14 -9.64 38.25
N THR A 341 5.70 -8.95 37.24
CA THR A 341 5.00 -7.80 36.63
C THR A 341 3.71 -8.20 35.91
N PHE A 342 3.60 -9.44 35.44
CA PHE A 342 2.40 -9.98 34.79
C PHE A 342 1.42 -10.66 35.77
N ALA A 343 1.74 -10.73 37.07
CA ALA A 343 0.85 -11.31 38.08
C ALA A 343 -0.39 -10.42 38.37
N GLY A 344 -0.25 -9.11 38.16
CA GLY A 344 -1.30 -8.12 38.36
C GLY A 344 -2.06 -7.73 37.09
N ALA A 345 -2.81 -6.64 37.19
CA ALA A 345 -3.45 -6.01 36.05
C ALA A 345 -2.39 -5.29 35.19
N ILE A 346 -2.31 -5.65 33.91
CA ILE A 346 -1.36 -5.04 32.96
C ILE A 346 -1.95 -3.71 32.45
N PRO A 347 -1.27 -2.56 32.68
CA PRO A 347 -1.75 -1.25 32.22
C PRO A 347 -1.60 -1.09 30.70
N LEU A 348 -2.27 -0.10 30.13
CA LEU A 348 -2.19 0.17 28.69
C LEU A 348 -0.88 0.85 28.30
N GLU A 349 -0.37 0.54 27.11
CA GLU A 349 0.72 1.33 26.53
C GLU A 349 0.17 2.68 26.01
N LYS A 350 1.04 3.70 26.04
CA LYS A 350 0.77 4.96 25.37
C LYS A 350 1.06 4.76 23.88
N LEU A 351 -0.01 4.68 23.08
CA LEU A 351 0.01 4.60 21.63
C LEU A 351 -0.56 5.88 21.04
N GLU A 352 -0.03 6.27 19.89
CA GLU A 352 -0.52 7.42 19.15
C GLU A 352 -1.47 6.97 18.03
N PHE A 353 -2.74 7.35 18.16
CA PHE A 353 -3.75 7.12 17.13
C PHE A 353 -3.96 8.43 16.37
N ARG A 354 -3.21 8.61 15.28
CA ARG A 354 -3.32 9.76 14.38
C ARG A 354 -3.85 9.30 13.03
N LYS A 355 -4.57 10.18 12.32
CA LYS A 355 -5.09 9.88 10.98
C LYS A 355 -3.90 9.66 10.02
N ALA A 356 -4.00 8.63 9.21
CA ALA A 356 -3.00 8.11 8.28
C ALA A 356 -1.68 7.70 8.93
N GLU A 357 -1.72 7.27 10.19
CA GLU A 357 -0.57 6.81 10.98
C GLU A 357 -0.94 5.64 11.92
N VAL A 358 -2.16 5.09 11.84
CA VAL A 358 -2.69 4.06 12.75
C VAL A 358 -1.90 2.74 12.66
N GLY A 359 -1.08 2.52 11.63
CA GLY A 359 -0.32 1.28 11.45
C GLY A 359 1.09 1.22 12.05
N ALA A 360 1.64 2.34 12.54
CA ALA A 360 3.10 2.48 12.64
C ALA A 360 3.74 1.95 13.95
N GLU A 361 3.01 1.84 15.07
CA GLU A 361 3.64 1.54 16.37
C GLU A 361 2.80 0.61 17.25
N TYR A 362 3.17 -0.67 17.32
CA TYR A 362 2.63 -1.68 18.25
C TYR A 362 3.74 -2.32 19.08
N ASN A 363 4.47 -1.48 19.81
CA ASN A 363 5.69 -1.88 20.50
C ASN A 363 5.45 -2.80 21.71
N ASP A 364 4.24 -2.83 22.28
CA ASP A 364 3.85 -3.71 23.40
C ASP A 364 3.60 -5.15 22.95
N LEU A 365 2.99 -5.34 21.77
CA LEU A 365 2.64 -6.66 21.27
C LEU A 365 3.86 -7.58 21.20
N GLY A 366 5.01 -7.05 20.76
CA GLY A 366 6.27 -7.78 20.74
C GLY A 366 6.62 -8.38 22.11
N THR A 367 6.57 -7.57 23.16
CA THR A 367 6.85 -8.00 24.53
C THR A 367 5.84 -9.04 25.03
N LEU A 368 4.55 -8.87 24.74
CA LEU A 368 3.50 -9.83 25.13
C LEU A 368 3.68 -11.20 24.44
N TYR A 369 4.07 -11.21 23.16
CA TYR A 369 4.41 -12.44 22.43
C TYR A 369 5.64 -13.12 23.04
N THR A 370 6.72 -12.36 23.27
CA THR A 370 7.96 -12.89 23.87
C THR A 370 7.67 -13.52 25.22
N TYR A 371 6.94 -12.82 26.09
CA TYR A 371 6.58 -13.33 27.40
C TYR A 371 5.73 -14.59 27.32
N SER A 372 4.64 -14.59 26.54
CA SER A 372 3.74 -15.76 26.43
C SER A 372 4.49 -17.02 25.97
N ARG A 373 5.42 -16.85 25.02
CA ARG A 373 6.28 -17.95 24.55
C ARG A 373 7.22 -18.45 25.65
N LEU A 374 7.89 -17.55 26.37
CA LEU A 374 8.83 -17.93 27.43
C LEU A 374 8.11 -18.53 28.65
N ALA A 375 6.92 -18.02 28.99
CA ALA A 375 6.08 -18.58 30.04
C ALA A 375 5.64 -20.01 29.72
N PHE A 376 5.28 -20.30 28.46
CA PHE A 376 5.01 -21.67 28.04
C PHE A 376 6.22 -22.61 28.24
N LEU A 377 7.42 -22.17 27.86
CA LEU A 377 8.66 -22.92 28.10
C LEU A 377 8.92 -23.14 29.60
N ARG A 378 8.63 -22.13 30.43
CA ARG A 378 8.76 -22.21 31.88
C ARG A 378 7.81 -23.26 32.48
N ILE A 379 6.55 -23.24 32.04
CA ILE A 379 5.51 -24.20 32.47
C ILE A 379 5.95 -25.63 32.15
N GLN A 380 6.46 -25.85 30.94
CA GLN A 380 6.96 -27.16 30.54
C GLN A 380 8.13 -27.62 31.41
N SER A 381 9.16 -26.78 31.59
CA SER A 381 10.31 -27.14 32.44
C SER A 381 9.89 -27.44 33.87
N ALA A 382 8.96 -26.65 34.42
CA ALA A 382 8.43 -26.87 35.76
C ALA A 382 7.65 -28.19 35.86
N ALA A 383 6.83 -28.52 34.86
CA ALA A 383 6.06 -29.75 34.82
C ALA A 383 6.97 -30.99 34.71
N GLU A 384 8.01 -30.94 33.86
CA GLU A 384 9.02 -32.00 33.73
C GLU A 384 9.78 -32.23 35.05
N GLU A 385 9.98 -31.17 35.85
CA GLU A 385 10.63 -31.22 37.17
C GLU A 385 9.66 -31.53 38.32
N GLY A 386 8.37 -31.78 38.06
CA GLY A 386 7.35 -32.02 39.08
C GLY A 386 6.99 -30.80 39.94
N LYS A 387 7.39 -29.59 39.53
CA LYS A 387 7.17 -28.33 40.26
C LYS A 387 5.81 -27.73 39.92
N ALA A 388 4.74 -28.37 40.41
CA ALA A 388 3.36 -27.99 40.11
C ALA A 388 3.03 -26.52 40.40
N GLN A 389 3.44 -25.99 41.55
CA GLN A 389 3.14 -24.60 41.96
C GLN A 389 3.75 -23.57 41.00
N GLU A 390 5.00 -23.78 40.56
CA GLU A 390 5.67 -22.89 39.61
C GLU A 390 4.98 -22.93 38.25
N ALA A 391 4.62 -24.12 37.78
CA ALA A 391 3.94 -24.30 36.50
C ALA A 391 2.55 -23.65 36.50
N LEU A 392 1.80 -23.79 37.60
CA LEU A 392 0.49 -23.16 37.78
C LEU A 392 0.60 -21.64 37.89
N TYR A 393 1.61 -21.13 38.59
CA TYR A 393 1.87 -19.69 38.70
C TYR A 393 2.14 -19.06 37.33
N SER A 394 3.03 -19.65 36.52
CA SER A 394 3.30 -19.18 35.16
C SER A 394 2.08 -19.30 34.23
N CYS A 395 1.20 -20.28 34.44
CA CYS A 395 -0.05 -20.41 33.71
C CYS A 395 -1.02 -19.26 34.06
N GLU A 396 -1.07 -18.87 35.33
CA GLU A 396 -1.93 -17.79 35.84
C GLU A 396 -1.47 -16.40 35.36
N THR A 397 -0.18 -16.13 35.33
CA THR A 397 0.38 -14.89 34.78
C THR A 397 0.14 -14.79 33.26
N MET A 398 0.27 -15.91 32.52
CA MET A 398 -0.08 -15.97 31.10
C MET A 398 -1.58 -15.75 30.85
N ARG A 399 -2.46 -16.17 31.77
CA ARG A 399 -3.89 -15.80 31.72
C ARG A 399 -4.06 -14.29 31.79
N ASN A 400 -3.32 -13.59 32.65
CA ASN A 400 -3.45 -12.14 32.78
C ASN A 400 -3.06 -11.39 31.49
N VAL A 401 -2.09 -11.90 30.73
CA VAL A 401 -1.78 -11.41 29.38
C VAL A 401 -2.97 -11.58 28.43
N CYS A 402 -3.57 -12.77 28.39
CA CYS A 402 -4.77 -13.01 27.58
C CYS A 402 -5.91 -12.07 28.00
N ARG A 403 -6.12 -11.89 29.30
CA ARG A 403 -7.15 -11.01 29.87
C ARG A 403 -6.90 -9.53 29.60
N HIS A 404 -5.65 -9.10 29.53
CA HIS A 404 -5.31 -7.76 29.06
C HIS A 404 -5.75 -7.58 27.59
N LEU A 405 -5.38 -8.52 26.73
CA LEU A 405 -5.72 -8.51 25.30
C LEU A 405 -7.24 -8.61 25.04
N GLU A 406 -8.01 -9.30 25.90
CA GLU A 406 -9.49 -9.31 25.86
C GLU A 406 -10.11 -7.91 26.00
N ASN A 407 -9.39 -6.96 26.62
CA ASN A 407 -9.90 -5.64 26.97
C ASN A 407 -9.36 -4.54 26.07
N VAL A 408 -8.57 -4.88 25.06
CA VAL A 408 -7.94 -3.93 24.16
C VAL A 408 -8.44 -4.19 22.74
N ALA A 409 -8.73 -3.13 22.00
CA ALA A 409 -9.16 -3.20 20.61
C ALA A 409 -8.22 -2.32 19.79
N GLY A 410 -7.38 -2.97 18.98
CA GLY A 410 -6.40 -2.31 18.15
C GLY A 410 -5.96 -3.22 17.00
N PRO A 411 -5.31 -2.65 15.98
CA PRO A 411 -4.66 -3.40 14.92
C PRO A 411 -3.74 -4.49 15.46
N ALA A 412 -3.80 -5.68 14.88
CA ALA A 412 -3.05 -6.86 15.33
C ALA A 412 -3.32 -7.38 16.77
N TYR A 413 -4.08 -6.68 17.63
CA TYR A 413 -4.40 -7.17 18.99
C TYR A 413 -5.29 -8.41 18.99
N GLY A 414 -6.21 -8.57 18.02
CA GLY A 414 -6.96 -9.82 17.86
C GLY A 414 -6.04 -10.99 17.50
N ASN A 415 -5.06 -10.77 16.62
CA ASN A 415 -4.03 -11.76 16.31
C ASN A 415 -3.15 -12.10 17.53
N ALA A 416 -2.80 -11.10 18.34
CA ALA A 416 -2.07 -11.29 19.58
C ALA A 416 -2.88 -12.13 20.57
N TRP A 417 -4.16 -11.80 20.75
CA TRP A 417 -5.07 -12.55 21.61
C TRP A 417 -5.18 -14.02 21.19
N ILE A 418 -5.34 -14.29 19.88
CA ILE A 418 -5.39 -15.68 19.39
C ILE A 418 -4.08 -16.43 19.68
N THR A 419 -2.94 -15.81 19.38
CA THR A 419 -1.63 -16.47 19.55
C THR A 419 -1.32 -16.75 21.02
N CYS A 420 -1.48 -15.75 21.89
CA CYS A 420 -1.33 -15.91 23.34
C CYS A 420 -2.34 -16.91 23.90
N GLY A 421 -3.57 -16.89 23.40
CA GLY A 421 -4.62 -17.85 23.73
C GLY A 421 -4.24 -19.29 23.36
N GLN A 422 -3.66 -19.50 22.18
CA GLN A 422 -3.16 -20.82 21.76
C GLN A 422 -2.06 -21.34 22.69
N HIS A 423 -1.06 -20.51 23.03
CA HIS A 423 -0.02 -20.88 24.00
C HIS A 423 -0.60 -21.24 25.37
N ARG A 424 -1.65 -20.52 25.79
CA ARG A 424 -2.36 -20.83 27.02
C ARG A 424 -3.07 -22.18 26.98
N LEU A 425 -3.73 -22.51 25.87
CA LEU A 425 -4.36 -23.82 25.68
C LEU A 425 -3.29 -24.93 25.63
N ASP A 426 -2.16 -24.71 24.94
CA ASP A 426 -1.02 -25.65 24.94
C ASP A 426 -0.51 -25.92 26.38
N ALA A 427 -0.37 -24.87 27.19
CA ALA A 427 0.05 -25.01 28.58
C ALA A 427 -0.96 -25.79 29.43
N MET A 428 -2.26 -25.54 29.26
CA MET A 428 -3.31 -26.28 29.96
C MET A 428 -3.28 -27.76 29.59
N GLU A 429 -3.19 -28.08 28.29
CA GLU A 429 -3.06 -29.47 27.82
C GLU A 429 -1.84 -30.17 28.41
N LEU A 430 -0.69 -29.48 28.46
CA LEU A 430 0.53 -30.02 29.05
C LEU A 430 0.40 -30.29 30.56
N LEU A 431 -0.26 -29.39 31.29
CA LEU A 431 -0.49 -29.55 32.73
C LEU A 431 -1.54 -30.61 33.05
N LEU A 432 -2.54 -30.80 32.19
CA LEU A 432 -3.48 -31.93 32.29
C LEU A 432 -2.73 -33.26 32.13
N LYS A 433 -1.88 -33.38 31.10
CA LYS A 433 -1.09 -34.59 30.84
C LYS A 433 -0.10 -34.93 31.96
N SER A 434 0.41 -33.95 32.68
CA SER A 434 1.35 -34.18 33.78
C SER A 434 0.67 -34.61 35.08
N GLY A 435 -0.65 -34.53 35.18
CA GLY A 435 -1.40 -34.86 36.41
C GLY A 435 -1.15 -33.90 37.58
N LEU A 436 -0.54 -32.74 37.31
CA LEU A 436 -0.13 -31.76 38.34
C LEU A 436 -1.25 -30.77 38.72
N CYS A 437 -2.41 -30.84 38.08
CA CYS A 437 -3.51 -29.90 38.29
C CYS A 437 -4.46 -30.32 39.43
N PRO A 438 -4.65 -29.49 40.47
CA PRO A 438 -5.65 -29.77 41.49
C PRO A 438 -7.07 -29.57 40.93
N ALA A 439 -8.04 -30.32 41.47
CA ALA A 439 -9.43 -30.30 41.02
C ALA A 439 -10.08 -28.90 41.05
N GLU A 440 -9.69 -28.04 41.99
CA GLU A 440 -10.16 -26.66 42.05
C GLU A 440 -9.74 -25.86 40.80
N GLN A 441 -8.50 -26.04 40.36
CA GLN A 441 -7.98 -25.37 39.16
C GLN A 441 -8.69 -25.88 37.91
N LEU A 442 -8.95 -27.19 37.81
CA LEU A 442 -9.70 -27.79 36.70
C LEU A 442 -11.13 -27.20 36.60
N ARG A 443 -11.82 -27.06 37.73
CA ARG A 443 -13.15 -26.41 37.76
C ARG A 443 -13.09 -24.96 37.29
N ARG A 444 -12.07 -24.20 37.71
CA ARG A 444 -11.86 -22.82 37.26
C ARG A 444 -11.61 -22.76 35.76
N TRP A 445 -10.76 -23.62 35.21
CA TRP A 445 -10.47 -23.68 33.78
C TRP A 445 -11.70 -24.02 32.95
N ALA A 446 -12.56 -24.93 33.39
CA ALA A 446 -13.79 -25.25 32.66
C ALA A 446 -14.70 -24.03 32.48
N VAL A 447 -14.84 -23.19 33.51
CA VAL A 447 -15.60 -21.93 33.46
C VAL A 447 -14.92 -20.91 32.54
N GLU A 448 -13.61 -20.75 32.68
CA GLU A 448 -12.84 -19.79 31.88
C GLU A 448 -12.81 -20.14 30.39
N LEU A 449 -12.69 -21.43 30.03
CA LEU A 449 -12.70 -21.89 28.64
C LEU A 449 -14.06 -21.63 27.98
N ARG A 450 -15.16 -21.84 28.72
CA ARG A 450 -16.51 -21.47 28.25
C ARG A 450 -16.63 -19.97 28.02
N LYS A 451 -16.12 -19.15 28.95
CA LYS A 451 -16.09 -17.69 28.80
C LYS A 451 -15.27 -17.28 27.57
N MET A 452 -14.09 -17.86 27.39
CA MET A 452 -13.22 -17.59 26.24
C MET A 452 -13.91 -17.91 24.92
N GLU A 453 -14.61 -19.05 24.83
CA GLU A 453 -15.41 -19.42 23.65
C GLU A 453 -16.48 -18.37 23.34
N THR A 454 -17.23 -17.89 24.34
CA THR A 454 -18.24 -16.84 24.13
C THR A 454 -17.67 -15.48 23.73
N LEU A 455 -16.41 -15.21 24.08
CA LEU A 455 -15.73 -13.96 23.74
C LEU A 455 -15.22 -13.92 22.29
N ILE A 456 -15.09 -15.07 21.61
CA ILE A 456 -14.52 -15.14 20.26
C ILE A 456 -15.27 -14.23 19.29
N THR A 457 -16.60 -14.28 19.25
CA THR A 457 -17.42 -13.42 18.37
C THR A 457 -17.22 -11.93 18.66
N VAL A 458 -17.07 -11.57 19.94
CA VAL A 458 -16.82 -10.17 20.33
C VAL A 458 -15.42 -9.72 19.90
N MET A 459 -14.43 -10.60 20.00
CA MET A 459 -13.05 -10.31 19.57
C MET A 459 -12.93 -10.25 18.05
N GLU A 460 -13.67 -11.08 17.33
CA GLU A 460 -13.78 -11.05 15.88
C GLU A 460 -14.34 -9.72 15.39
N GLU A 461 -15.45 -9.24 15.99
CA GLU A 461 -16.05 -7.95 15.62
C GLU A 461 -15.12 -6.77 15.92
N ARG A 462 -14.37 -6.83 17.02
CA ARG A 462 -13.35 -5.81 17.35
C ARG A 462 -12.19 -5.82 16.36
N GLN A 463 -11.76 -7.00 15.93
CA GLN A 463 -10.70 -7.14 14.93
C GLN A 463 -11.17 -6.60 13.58
N LEU A 464 -12.39 -6.97 13.15
CA LEU A 464 -13.01 -6.43 11.93
C LEU A 464 -13.04 -4.91 11.93
N PHE A 465 -13.46 -4.30 13.04
CA PHE A 465 -13.45 -2.84 13.18
C PHE A 465 -12.04 -2.26 13.07
N ALA A 466 -11.05 -2.85 13.76
CA ALA A 466 -9.68 -2.36 13.72
C ALA A 466 -9.07 -2.49 12.31
N GLU A 467 -9.27 -3.61 11.64
CA GLU A 467 -8.82 -3.84 10.26
C GLU A 467 -9.44 -2.84 9.27
N ALA A 468 -10.74 -2.58 9.38
CA ALA A 468 -11.42 -1.59 8.55
C ALA A 468 -10.84 -0.18 8.76
N VAL A 469 -10.53 0.19 10.01
CA VAL A 469 -9.88 1.47 10.32
C VAL A 469 -8.50 1.54 9.66
N ILE A 470 -7.66 0.50 9.80
CA ILE A 470 -6.31 0.48 9.20
C ILE A 470 -6.40 0.57 7.68
N ALA A 471 -7.28 -0.21 7.04
CA ALA A 471 -7.39 -0.24 5.59
C ALA A 471 -7.78 1.15 5.03
N LEU A 472 -8.71 1.84 5.70
CA LEU A 472 -9.08 3.20 5.36
C LEU A 472 -7.95 4.20 5.63
N ASP A 473 -7.23 4.02 6.74
CA ASP A 473 -6.13 4.89 7.14
C ASP A 473 -4.92 4.76 6.20
N LEU A 474 -4.61 3.53 5.77
CA LEU A 474 -3.62 3.22 4.74
C LEU A 474 -4.02 3.82 3.40
N PHE A 475 -5.29 3.70 3.00
CA PHE A 475 -5.76 4.34 1.78
C PHE A 475 -5.62 5.88 1.86
N ASP A 476 -6.01 6.50 2.98
CA ASP A 476 -5.86 7.95 3.19
C ASP A 476 -4.37 8.36 3.20
N MET A 477 -3.50 7.53 3.76
CA MET A 477 -2.05 7.70 3.72
C MET A 477 -1.56 7.67 2.27
N PHE A 478 -1.78 6.59 1.51
CA PHE A 478 -1.30 6.46 0.13
C PHE A 478 -1.90 7.48 -0.84
N THR A 479 -3.11 7.96 -0.58
CA THR A 479 -3.76 9.00 -1.40
C THR A 479 -3.39 10.43 -1.00
N GLY A 480 -2.51 10.59 0.01
CA GLY A 480 -2.02 11.89 0.50
C GLY A 480 -3.10 12.74 1.17
N GLU A 481 -4.15 12.11 1.70
CA GLU A 481 -5.13 12.74 2.60
C GLU A 481 -4.68 12.74 4.08
N GLY A 482 -3.43 12.33 4.34
CA GLY A 482 -2.86 12.24 5.68
C GLY A 482 -1.32 12.28 5.74
N GLY A 483 -0.75 11.87 6.89
CA GLY A 483 0.57 12.19 7.43
C GLY A 483 1.82 11.70 6.67
N MET A 484 2.99 11.85 7.31
CA MET A 484 4.27 11.38 6.76
C MET A 484 4.31 9.85 6.82
N ILE A 485 4.81 9.23 5.77
CA ILE A 485 5.25 7.85 5.77
C ILE A 485 6.69 7.83 6.28
N SER A 486 6.91 7.24 7.46
CA SER A 486 8.26 7.06 8.01
C SER A 486 8.74 5.64 7.74
N GLY A 487 9.85 5.51 7.00
CA GLY A 487 10.50 4.23 6.71
C GLY A 487 11.99 4.25 7.03
N ALA A 488 12.66 3.10 6.85
CA ALA A 488 14.11 2.99 7.06
C ALA A 488 14.94 3.95 6.19
N ALA A 489 14.38 4.42 5.07
CA ALA A 489 14.97 5.39 4.16
C ALA A 489 14.66 6.87 4.51
N GLY A 490 13.92 7.13 5.59
CA GLY A 490 13.52 8.45 6.05
C GLY A 490 12.01 8.71 5.98
N GLU A 491 11.61 9.95 6.24
CA GLU A 491 10.22 10.38 6.17
C GLU A 491 9.87 10.88 4.75
N TYR A 492 8.70 10.48 4.25
CA TYR A 492 8.20 10.79 2.91
C TYR A 492 6.72 11.20 2.95
N ARG A 493 6.32 12.22 2.16
CA ARG A 493 4.90 12.55 1.96
C ARG A 493 4.40 12.04 0.62
N PRO A 494 3.41 11.14 0.58
CA PRO A 494 2.78 10.71 -0.67
C PRO A 494 2.05 11.87 -1.36
N LEU A 495 1.82 11.73 -2.67
CA LEU A 495 1.15 12.75 -3.47
C LEU A 495 -0.30 12.86 -3.00
N PRO A 496 -0.84 14.07 -2.78
CA PRO A 496 -2.25 14.20 -2.47
C PRO A 496 -3.09 13.99 -3.74
N TYR A 497 -3.30 12.73 -4.13
CA TYR A 497 -4.01 12.32 -5.35
C TYR A 497 -5.38 13.02 -5.50
N ARG A 498 -6.08 13.26 -4.39
CA ARG A 498 -7.34 14.01 -4.39
C ARG A 498 -7.23 15.40 -4.99
N THR A 499 -6.12 16.10 -4.78
CA THR A 499 -5.91 17.45 -5.33
C THR A 499 -5.71 17.43 -6.84
N LEU A 500 -5.36 16.25 -7.39
CA LEU A 500 -5.16 16.04 -8.82
C LEU A 500 -6.36 15.36 -9.50
N LYS A 501 -7.45 15.12 -8.78
CA LYS A 501 -8.58 14.30 -9.27
C LYS A 501 -9.23 14.82 -10.56
N PHE A 502 -9.20 16.13 -10.81
CA PHE A 502 -9.73 16.70 -12.06
C PHE A 502 -8.73 16.69 -13.21
N PHE A 503 -7.44 16.45 -12.96
CA PHE A 503 -6.44 16.27 -14.02
C PHE A 503 -6.41 14.82 -14.52
N LEU A 504 -6.62 13.86 -13.61
CA LEU A 504 -6.67 12.43 -13.90
C LEU A 504 -7.94 11.78 -13.29
N PRO A 505 -9.15 12.19 -13.73
CA PRO A 505 -10.40 11.69 -13.14
C PRO A 505 -10.58 10.18 -13.28
N GLN A 506 -10.06 9.57 -14.34
CA GLN A 506 -10.09 8.13 -14.55
C GLN A 506 -9.30 7.36 -13.47
N LEU A 507 -8.18 7.92 -12.99
CA LEU A 507 -7.38 7.32 -11.93
C LEU A 507 -8.10 7.45 -10.59
N TRP A 508 -8.62 8.64 -10.27
CA TRP A 508 -9.39 8.85 -9.03
C TRP A 508 -10.67 8.02 -9.01
N TRP A 509 -11.35 7.89 -10.14
CA TRP A 509 -12.51 7.00 -10.28
C TRP A 509 -12.14 5.56 -9.93
N TYR A 510 -11.10 4.99 -10.54
CA TYR A 510 -10.62 3.64 -10.22
C TYR A 510 -10.30 3.48 -8.72
N LEU A 511 -9.51 4.40 -8.14
CA LEU A 511 -9.13 4.37 -6.73
C LEU A 511 -10.35 4.42 -5.80
N THR A 512 -11.37 5.22 -6.17
CA THR A 512 -12.61 5.35 -5.40
C THR A 512 -13.46 4.08 -5.48
N VAL A 513 -13.52 3.44 -6.64
CA VAL A 513 -14.20 2.13 -6.80
C VAL A 513 -13.50 1.06 -5.97
N ASP A 514 -12.17 1.00 -6.01
CA ASP A 514 -11.35 0.08 -5.22
C ASP A 514 -11.60 0.29 -3.70
N ARG A 515 -11.56 1.55 -3.22
CA ARG A 515 -11.90 1.92 -1.84
C ARG A 515 -13.32 1.49 -1.45
N THR A 516 -14.29 1.69 -2.35
CA THR A 516 -15.69 1.31 -2.13
C THR A 516 -15.82 -0.21 -1.99
N MET A 517 -15.13 -0.97 -2.84
CA MET A 517 -15.12 -2.43 -2.75
C MET A 517 -14.49 -2.89 -1.43
N MET A 518 -13.36 -2.28 -1.02
CA MET A 518 -12.74 -2.55 0.27
C MET A 518 -13.71 -2.30 1.44
N LEU A 519 -14.42 -1.16 1.45
CA LEU A 519 -15.46 -0.87 2.46
C LEU A 519 -16.57 -1.93 2.49
N GLN A 520 -17.04 -2.37 1.32
CA GLN A 520 -18.08 -3.40 1.20
C GLN A 520 -17.60 -4.75 1.74
N LEU A 521 -16.33 -5.08 1.59
CA LEU A 521 -15.79 -6.33 2.11
C LEU A 521 -15.75 -6.37 3.65
N TYR A 522 -15.60 -5.23 4.32
CA TYR A 522 -15.70 -5.13 5.77
C TYR A 522 -17.16 -5.03 6.28
N ASN A 523 -18.12 -4.79 5.40
CA ASN A 523 -19.53 -4.67 5.74
C ASN A 523 -20.24 -6.04 5.72
N VAL A 524 -19.76 -6.99 6.53
CA VAL A 524 -20.28 -8.36 6.63
C VAL A 524 -20.68 -8.71 8.06
N SER A 525 -21.69 -9.54 8.29
CA SER A 525 -22.07 -9.91 9.67
C SER A 525 -21.01 -10.79 10.34
N ASP A 526 -20.32 -11.61 9.54
CA ASP A 526 -19.35 -12.63 9.97
C ASP A 526 -18.21 -12.67 8.94
N LEU A 527 -16.94 -12.86 9.39
CA LEU A 527 -15.81 -13.03 8.47
C LEU A 527 -16.02 -14.20 7.49
N ARG A 528 -16.91 -15.14 7.80
CA ARG A 528 -17.33 -16.25 6.92
C ARG A 528 -17.96 -15.80 5.61
N GLU A 529 -18.59 -14.63 5.58
CA GLU A 529 -19.29 -14.09 4.41
C GLU A 529 -18.33 -13.45 3.39
N VAL A 530 -17.08 -13.21 3.78
CA VAL A 530 -16.05 -12.70 2.87
C VAL A 530 -15.55 -13.83 1.99
N SER A 531 -15.89 -13.81 0.70
CA SER A 531 -15.48 -14.86 -0.24
C SER A 531 -14.07 -14.64 -0.78
N ALA A 532 -13.27 -15.71 -0.76
CA ALA A 532 -11.93 -15.80 -1.35
C ALA A 532 -11.87 -15.30 -2.80
N GLU A 533 -12.88 -15.67 -3.59
CA GLU A 533 -12.97 -15.35 -5.01
C GLU A 533 -13.22 -13.87 -5.27
N ARG A 534 -13.95 -13.15 -4.38
CA ARG A 534 -14.10 -11.69 -4.48
C ARG A 534 -12.78 -10.96 -4.25
N VAL A 535 -11.88 -11.51 -3.44
CA VAL A 535 -10.59 -10.91 -3.07
C VAL A 535 -9.48 -11.30 -4.04
N ARG A 536 -9.42 -12.58 -4.45
CA ARG A 536 -8.36 -13.13 -5.33
C ARG A 536 -8.58 -12.84 -6.83
N GLY A 537 -9.74 -12.28 -7.20
CA GLY A 537 -10.09 -11.89 -8.58
C GLY A 537 -9.22 -10.76 -9.17
N GLY A 538 -8.48 -10.02 -8.34
CA GLY A 538 -7.25 -9.33 -8.74
C GLY A 538 -7.38 -8.07 -9.59
N THR A 539 -8.54 -7.42 -9.70
CA THR A 539 -8.63 -6.15 -10.46
C THR A 539 -8.39 -4.89 -9.62
N TYR A 540 -8.45 -5.04 -8.29
CA TYR A 540 -8.43 -3.94 -7.33
C TYR A 540 -7.25 -4.14 -6.37
N VAL A 541 -6.38 -3.13 -6.30
CA VAL A 541 -5.10 -3.20 -5.60
C VAL A 541 -5.33 -3.07 -4.10
N TYR A 542 -6.09 -2.08 -3.65
CA TYR A 542 -6.28 -1.81 -2.22
C TYR A 542 -7.23 -2.82 -1.57
N SER A 543 -8.31 -3.20 -2.23
CA SER A 543 -9.21 -4.26 -1.75
C SER A 543 -8.53 -5.64 -1.78
N GLY A 544 -7.62 -5.86 -2.73
CA GLY A 544 -6.79 -7.08 -2.78
C GLY A 544 -5.78 -7.17 -1.63
N MET A 545 -5.20 -6.02 -1.22
CA MET A 545 -4.35 -5.93 -0.02
C MET A 545 -5.14 -6.12 1.27
N SER A 546 -6.36 -5.57 1.29
CA SER A 546 -7.23 -5.52 2.45
C SER A 546 -8.17 -6.72 2.44
N LEU A 547 -7.65 -7.94 2.67
CA LEU A 547 -8.36 -9.15 3.14
C LEU A 547 -7.63 -10.48 2.91
N THR A 548 -6.41 -10.49 2.34
CA THR A 548 -5.50 -11.64 2.48
C THR A 548 -5.24 -12.05 3.95
N PRO A 549 -5.34 -11.13 4.94
CA PRO A 549 -5.41 -11.51 6.36
C PRO A 549 -6.76 -12.14 6.78
N GLY A 550 -7.86 -11.89 6.10
CA GLY A 550 -9.21 -12.31 6.53
C GLY A 550 -9.42 -13.82 6.56
N GLU A 551 -8.98 -14.53 5.52
CA GLU A 551 -9.07 -16.00 5.48
C GLU A 551 -8.17 -16.65 6.54
N THR A 552 -6.96 -16.12 6.72
CA THR A 552 -6.01 -16.62 7.73
C THR A 552 -6.42 -16.27 9.16
N VAL A 553 -7.04 -15.11 9.40
CA VAL A 553 -7.55 -14.69 10.72
C VAL A 553 -8.83 -15.47 11.08
N LYS A 554 -9.74 -15.70 10.12
CA LYS A 554 -10.94 -16.54 10.29
C LYS A 554 -10.58 -17.95 10.73
N GLU A 555 -9.69 -18.62 10.00
CA GLU A 555 -9.25 -19.98 10.34
C GLU A 555 -8.62 -20.03 11.73
N ARG A 556 -7.89 -18.98 12.11
CA ARG A 556 -7.28 -18.85 13.43
C ARG A 556 -8.32 -18.73 14.57
N PHE A 557 -9.38 -17.94 14.40
CA PHE A 557 -10.47 -17.87 15.39
C PHE A 557 -11.25 -19.19 15.49
N LEU A 558 -11.58 -19.83 14.36
CA LEU A 558 -12.25 -21.13 14.34
C LEU A 558 -11.41 -22.21 15.03
N ARG A 559 -10.10 -22.23 14.75
CA ARG A 559 -9.16 -23.14 15.40
C ARG A 559 -9.10 -22.88 16.90
N LEU A 560 -9.06 -21.62 17.33
CA LEU A 560 -9.09 -21.27 18.75
C LEU A 560 -10.37 -21.77 19.42
N ALA A 561 -11.54 -21.56 18.82
CA ALA A 561 -12.83 -22.04 19.33
C ALA A 561 -12.86 -23.56 19.49
N ALA A 562 -12.44 -24.29 18.45
CA ALA A 562 -12.37 -25.75 18.48
C ALA A 562 -11.42 -26.25 19.57
N ARG A 563 -10.27 -25.61 19.75
CA ARG A 563 -9.32 -25.94 20.82
C ARG A 563 -9.87 -25.63 22.20
N CYS A 564 -10.54 -24.50 22.41
CA CYS A 564 -11.20 -24.19 23.69
C CYS A 564 -12.18 -25.31 24.08
N ARG A 565 -12.98 -25.82 23.13
CA ARG A 565 -13.87 -26.96 23.36
C ARG A 565 -13.09 -28.22 23.74
N ALA A 566 -12.08 -28.58 22.94
CA ALA A 566 -11.28 -29.78 23.18
C ALA A 566 -10.63 -29.78 24.57
N VAL A 567 -9.95 -28.69 24.96
CA VAL A 567 -9.32 -28.57 26.29
C VAL A 567 -10.34 -28.60 27.41
N ARG A 568 -11.55 -28.05 27.18
CA ARG A 568 -12.62 -28.09 28.18
C ARG A 568 -13.13 -29.52 28.40
N GLU A 569 -13.29 -30.30 27.34
CA GLU A 569 -13.67 -31.72 27.46
C GLU A 569 -12.55 -32.54 28.14
N LEU A 570 -11.27 -32.28 27.82
CA LEU A 570 -10.14 -32.89 28.54
C LEU A 570 -10.14 -32.53 30.03
N THR A 571 -10.40 -31.26 30.36
CA THR A 571 -10.51 -30.79 31.74
C THR A 571 -11.66 -31.48 32.48
N ALA A 572 -12.78 -31.74 31.79
CA ALA A 572 -13.92 -32.46 32.35
C ALA A 572 -13.63 -33.95 32.60
N ALA A 573 -12.85 -34.58 31.72
CA ALA A 573 -12.45 -35.98 31.87
C ALA A 573 -11.51 -36.20 33.06
N GLU A 574 -10.65 -35.23 33.38
CA GLU A 574 -9.72 -35.28 34.51
C GLU A 574 -10.35 -34.88 35.86
N LEU A 575 -11.60 -34.39 35.87
CA LEU A 575 -12.30 -34.08 37.11
C LEU A 575 -12.80 -35.38 37.76
N PRO A 576 -12.47 -35.65 39.04
CA PRO A 576 -12.97 -36.84 39.71
C PRO A 576 -14.51 -36.81 39.76
N PRO A 577 -15.19 -37.95 39.53
CA PRO A 577 -16.64 -38.01 39.60
C PRO A 577 -17.10 -37.53 40.98
N PHE A 578 -18.18 -36.74 41.01
CA PHE A 578 -18.81 -36.28 42.24
C PHE A 578 -19.11 -37.50 43.13
N SER A 579 -18.27 -37.75 44.14
CA SER A 579 -18.59 -38.67 45.22
C SER A 579 -19.51 -37.94 46.18
N GLY A 580 -20.80 -37.95 45.85
CA GLY A 580 -21.85 -37.65 46.82
C GLY A 580 -21.73 -38.63 47.99
N ARG A 581 -21.39 -38.10 49.16
CA ARG A 581 -21.59 -38.81 50.43
C ARG A 581 -23.05 -38.70 50.85
#